data_AF-A0AAW5QXQ8-F1
#
_entry.id   AF-A0AAW5QXQ8-F1
#
_cell.length_a   1.000
_cell.length_b   1.000
_cell.length_c   1.000
_cell.angle_alpha   90.00
_cell.angle_beta   90.00
_cell.angle_gamma   90.00
#
_symmetry.space_group_name_H-M   'P 1'
#
loop_
_entity.id
_entity.type
_entity.pdbx_description
1 polymer ?
#
loop_
_entity_poly.entity_id
_entity_poly.type
_entity_poly.pdbx_seq_one_letter_code
_entity_poly.pdbx_strand_id
1 'polypeptide(L)'
;MTRSYRGNGGTPGDGGGGGGGGGGGGATQCFLRATRIMTDRGEVAVEALKAGDLVQTLDGGFAPIRWVGRSVYQKTARDWPADVKPIRIARSAISEGVPHRDLYLSPWHFLYLDGHLMPAKDLVNDMTITAATPANTDTIEYFHVLLDSHDVLLAEGVAAESLLLKAGEHENFSNFAEYERRLGGDVPAEMTPYAPRVWYSGGRSHLTAMMRLGASHFVDVRDPIQRVNQRLIARAEALAPALAA
;
A
#
# COMPACT_ATOMS: atom_id res chain seq x y z
N MET A 1 48.21 8.05 36.09
CA MET A 1 48.96 6.89 36.62
C MET A 1 47.97 5.79 36.96
N THR A 2 47.97 4.75 36.11
CA THR A 2 47.65 3.32 36.28
C THR A 2 46.80 2.82 37.47
N ARG A 3 45.67 2.16 37.15
CA ARG A 3 45.22 0.82 37.64
C ARG A 3 43.84 0.50 37.02
N SER A 4 43.76 -0.41 36.04
CA SER A 4 43.61 -1.88 36.14
C SER A 4 42.19 -2.34 36.52
N TYR A 5 41.50 -2.99 35.58
CA TYR A 5 40.35 -3.86 35.86
C TYR A 5 40.60 -5.26 35.28
N ARG A 6 40.33 -6.27 36.12
CA ARG A 6 40.36 -7.73 35.88
C ARG A 6 39.42 -8.10 34.72
N GLY A 7 39.74 -9.02 33.81
CA GLY A 7 39.88 -10.48 33.99
C GLY A 7 38.49 -11.15 33.90
N ASN A 8 37.96 -11.42 32.70
CA ASN A 8 38.07 -12.64 31.87
C ASN A 8 37.53 -13.94 32.50
N GLY A 9 36.52 -14.51 31.85
CA GLY A 9 36.12 -15.91 31.91
C GLY A 9 35.62 -16.33 30.52
N GLY A 10 36.47 -17.02 29.74
CA GLY A 10 36.10 -17.72 28.49
C GLY A 10 35.32 -19.00 28.80
N THR A 11 34.78 -19.83 27.89
CA THR A 11 34.76 -20.09 26.42
C THR A 11 33.84 -21.35 26.28
N PRO A 12 33.58 -22.01 25.12
CA PRO A 12 33.73 -21.69 23.68
C PRO A 12 32.33 -21.67 22.98
N GLY A 13 32.09 -21.12 21.79
CA GLY A 13 32.74 -21.39 20.51
C GLY A 13 31.94 -22.45 19.74
N ASP A 14 30.94 -22.01 18.98
CA ASP A 14 30.47 -22.73 17.79
C ASP A 14 30.44 -21.74 16.63
N GLY A 15 31.39 -21.94 15.72
CA GLY A 15 31.50 -21.20 14.49
C GLY A 15 30.41 -21.62 13.52
N GLY A 16 29.70 -20.63 13.00
CA GLY A 16 28.80 -20.75 11.86
C GLY A 16 28.97 -19.55 10.95
N GLY A 17 30.14 -19.45 10.31
CA GLY A 17 30.30 -18.60 9.15
C GLY A 17 29.38 -19.12 8.03
N GLY A 18 28.38 -18.34 7.68
CA GLY A 18 27.48 -18.61 6.57
C GLY A 18 27.06 -17.28 5.96
N GLY A 19 27.65 -16.93 4.81
CA GLY A 19 27.23 -15.80 4.02
C GLY A 19 25.74 -15.91 3.67
N GLY A 20 25.05 -14.77 3.77
CA GLY A 20 23.64 -14.65 3.42
C GLY A 20 23.38 -13.26 2.87
N GLY A 21 23.74 -13.04 1.61
CA GLY A 21 23.08 -12.00 0.83
C GLY A 21 21.64 -12.40 0.59
N GLY A 22 20.69 -11.52 0.88
CA GLY A 22 19.29 -11.72 0.51
C GLY A 22 18.27 -11.04 1.43
N GLY A 23 17.59 -10.03 0.88
CA GLY A 23 16.14 -9.90 1.03
C GLY A 23 15.60 -9.36 2.35
N GLY A 24 15.71 -8.04 2.56
CA GLY A 24 14.89 -7.29 3.52
C GLY A 24 14.07 -6.22 2.80
N GLY A 25 13.30 -6.59 1.79
CA GLY A 25 12.43 -5.65 1.07
C GLY A 25 11.21 -5.33 1.92
N GLY A 26 11.23 -4.22 2.67
CA GLY A 26 10.05 -3.69 3.33
C GLY A 26 8.92 -3.53 2.30
N ALA A 27 7.73 -4.06 2.60
CA ALA A 27 6.60 -3.98 1.70
C ALA A 27 6.20 -2.50 1.51
N THR A 28 6.51 -1.94 0.34
CA THR A 28 6.20 -0.54 0.03
C THR A 28 4.74 -0.42 -0.36
N GLN A 29 4.02 0.51 0.28
CA GLN A 29 2.63 0.88 -0.02
C GLN A 29 2.70 1.83 -1.22
N CYS A 30 2.24 1.47 -2.43
CA CYS A 30 2.53 2.30 -3.61
C CYS A 30 1.48 2.18 -4.72
N PHE A 31 1.36 3.25 -5.50
CA PHE A 31 0.67 3.32 -6.78
C PHE A 31 1.57 2.80 -7.90
N LEU A 32 1.04 1.99 -8.83
CA LEU A 32 1.80 1.61 -10.02
C LEU A 32 1.98 2.83 -10.94
N ARG A 33 3.09 2.86 -11.69
CA ARG A 33 3.29 3.77 -12.82
C ARG A 33 2.03 3.94 -13.67
N ALA A 34 1.80 5.16 -14.16
CA ALA A 34 0.65 5.58 -14.96
C ALA A 34 -0.70 5.61 -14.22
N THR A 35 -0.72 5.34 -12.91
CA THR A 35 -1.86 5.68 -12.04
C THR A 35 -2.03 7.19 -12.03
N ARG A 36 -3.26 7.66 -12.28
CA ARG A 36 -3.60 9.09 -12.26
C ARG A 36 -4.10 9.52 -10.89
N ILE A 37 -3.51 10.59 -10.37
CA ILE A 37 -3.90 11.23 -9.12
C ILE A 37 -4.61 12.54 -9.45
N MET A 38 -5.71 12.82 -8.77
CA MET A 38 -6.43 14.09 -8.93
C MET A 38 -5.62 15.25 -8.36
N THR A 39 -5.46 16.29 -9.16
CA THR A 39 -4.74 17.53 -8.83
C THR A 39 -5.60 18.75 -9.14
N ASP A 40 -5.12 19.93 -8.77
CA ASP A 40 -5.74 21.22 -9.13
C ASP A 40 -5.80 21.47 -10.65
N ARG A 41 -5.03 20.70 -11.44
CA ARG A 41 -4.99 20.73 -12.90
C ARG A 41 -5.69 19.53 -13.55
N GLY A 42 -6.47 18.79 -12.78
CA GLY A 42 -7.09 17.53 -13.19
C GLY A 42 -6.21 16.32 -12.89
N GLU A 43 -6.48 15.20 -13.54
CA GLU A 43 -5.78 13.94 -13.29
C GLU A 43 -4.37 13.91 -13.92
N VAL A 44 -3.34 13.72 -13.09
CA VAL A 44 -1.93 13.66 -13.50
C VAL A 44 -1.34 12.31 -13.14
N ALA A 45 -0.56 11.71 -14.05
CA ALA A 45 0.13 10.45 -13.79
C ALA A 45 1.13 10.61 -12.61
N VAL A 46 1.13 9.65 -11.69
CA VAL A 46 1.89 9.72 -10.43
C VAL A 46 3.39 9.95 -10.64
N GLU A 47 3.97 9.41 -11.71
CA GLU A 47 5.39 9.62 -12.06
C GLU A 47 5.73 11.04 -12.52
N ALA A 48 4.73 11.84 -12.90
CA ALA A 48 4.90 13.20 -13.40
C ALA A 48 4.72 14.25 -12.30
N LEU A 49 4.17 13.83 -11.16
CA LEU A 49 4.01 14.65 -9.97
C LEU A 49 5.37 15.00 -9.35
N LYS A 50 5.45 16.19 -8.78
CA LYS A 50 6.66 16.72 -8.14
C LYS A 50 6.31 17.42 -6.84
N ALA A 51 7.33 17.64 -6.00
CA ALA A 51 7.17 18.46 -4.81
C ALA A 51 6.61 19.85 -5.18
N GLY A 52 5.62 20.32 -4.42
CA GLY A 52 4.90 21.56 -4.64
C GLY A 52 3.65 21.44 -5.53
N ASP A 53 3.46 20.35 -6.28
CA ASP A 53 2.19 20.11 -6.97
C ASP A 53 1.06 19.94 -5.95
N LEU A 54 -0.15 20.36 -6.30
CA LEU A 54 -1.33 20.32 -5.42
C LEU A 54 -2.19 19.10 -5.74
N VAL A 55 -2.30 18.16 -4.81
CA VAL A 55 -3.19 16.98 -4.92
C VAL A 55 -4.49 17.20 -4.17
N GLN A 56 -5.60 16.72 -4.73
CA GLN A 56 -6.89 16.80 -4.04
C GLN A 56 -6.94 15.79 -2.91
N THR A 57 -7.31 16.25 -1.71
CA THR A 57 -7.57 15.39 -0.54
C THR A 57 -9.06 15.09 -0.40
N LEU A 58 -9.39 14.01 0.30
CA LEU A 58 -10.77 13.54 0.47
C LEU A 58 -11.68 14.57 1.15
N ASP A 59 -11.14 15.40 2.05
CA ASP A 59 -11.87 16.46 2.74
C ASP A 59 -12.23 17.67 1.84
N GLY A 60 -11.95 17.59 0.54
CA GLY A 60 -12.34 18.58 -0.46
C GLY A 60 -11.34 19.72 -0.66
N GLY A 61 -10.16 19.64 -0.05
CA GLY A 61 -9.07 20.59 -0.19
C GLY A 61 -7.98 20.14 -1.14
N PHE A 62 -6.93 20.95 -1.25
CA PHE A 62 -5.69 20.60 -1.94
C PHE A 62 -4.51 20.68 -0.97
N ALA A 63 -3.61 19.70 -1.06
CA ALA A 63 -2.39 19.66 -0.25
C ALA A 63 -1.15 19.65 -1.16
N PRO A 64 -0.09 20.39 -0.81
CA PRO A 64 1.16 20.37 -1.57
C PRO A 64 1.92 19.07 -1.33
N ILE A 65 2.41 18.46 -2.41
CA ILE A 65 3.30 17.30 -2.33
C ILE A 65 4.62 17.73 -1.70
N ARG A 66 5.06 17.05 -0.64
CA ARG A 66 6.40 17.21 -0.07
C ARG A 66 7.43 16.39 -0.82
N TRP A 67 7.06 15.17 -1.23
CA TRP A 67 7.94 14.27 -1.97
C TRP A 67 7.15 13.18 -2.70
N VAL A 68 7.73 12.65 -3.77
CA VAL A 68 7.24 11.45 -4.46
C VAL A 68 8.31 10.38 -4.34
N GLY A 69 8.03 9.37 -3.50
CA GLY A 69 8.88 8.19 -3.37
C GLY A 69 8.71 7.28 -4.57
N ARG A 70 9.79 6.65 -5.03
CA ARG A 70 9.83 5.72 -6.17
C ARG A 70 10.56 4.44 -5.79
N SER A 71 9.97 3.29 -6.11
CA SER A 71 10.57 1.97 -5.95
C SER A 71 10.54 1.21 -7.27
N VAL A 72 11.66 0.58 -7.64
CA VAL A 72 11.79 -0.14 -8.92
C VAL A 72 12.13 -1.61 -8.66
N TYR A 73 11.36 -2.50 -9.27
CA TYR A 73 11.54 -3.95 -9.18
C TYR A 73 11.75 -4.53 -10.58
N GLN A 74 12.77 -5.38 -10.72
CA GLN A 74 13.08 -6.08 -11.96
C GLN A 74 12.59 -7.52 -11.86
N LYS A 75 12.02 -8.03 -12.95
CA LYS A 75 11.52 -9.41 -13.00
C LYS A 75 12.69 -10.39 -13.04
N THR A 76 12.81 -11.20 -12.00
CA THR A 76 13.89 -12.21 -11.87
C THR A 76 13.41 -13.65 -12.04
N ALA A 77 12.10 -13.87 -12.09
CA ALA A 77 11.46 -15.17 -12.23
C ALA A 77 10.24 -15.11 -13.17
N ARG A 78 9.59 -16.25 -13.40
CA ARG A 78 8.39 -16.33 -14.26
C ARG A 78 7.25 -15.44 -13.74
N ASP A 79 7.09 -15.38 -12.42
CA ASP A 79 6.08 -14.57 -11.73
C ASP A 79 6.75 -13.64 -10.69
N TRP A 80 6.02 -12.64 -10.25
CA TRP A 80 6.48 -11.66 -9.25
C TRP A 80 6.29 -12.19 -7.82
N PRO A 81 7.16 -11.84 -6.87
CA PRO A 81 6.94 -12.11 -5.45
C PRO A 81 5.58 -11.58 -4.99
N ALA A 82 4.89 -12.29 -4.09
CA ALA A 82 3.54 -11.95 -3.66
C ALA A 82 3.44 -10.52 -3.08
N ASP A 83 4.45 -10.06 -2.33
CA ASP A 83 4.49 -8.71 -1.75
C ASP A 83 4.85 -7.59 -2.75
N VAL A 84 5.22 -7.95 -3.99
CA VAL A 84 5.54 -7.01 -5.08
C VAL A 84 4.47 -7.02 -6.16
N LYS A 85 3.86 -8.18 -6.43
CA LYS A 85 2.88 -8.39 -7.49
C LYS A 85 1.67 -7.46 -7.29
N PRO A 86 1.36 -6.58 -8.26
CA PRO A 86 0.26 -5.64 -8.12
C PRO A 86 -1.09 -6.31 -7.90
N ILE A 87 -1.94 -5.62 -7.15
CA ILE A 87 -3.38 -5.87 -7.10
C ILE A 87 -4.02 -4.95 -8.13
N ARG A 88 -4.71 -5.55 -9.10
CA ARG A 88 -5.57 -4.87 -10.07
C ARG A 88 -6.95 -4.72 -9.45
N ILE A 89 -7.44 -3.48 -9.40
CA ILE A 89 -8.83 -3.13 -9.12
C ILE A 89 -9.42 -2.71 -10.48
N ALA A 90 -10.28 -3.56 -11.03
CA ALA A 90 -10.86 -3.31 -12.35
C ALA A 90 -11.74 -2.06 -12.36
N ARG A 91 -11.88 -1.43 -13.53
CA ARG A 91 -12.86 -0.35 -13.74
C ARG A 91 -14.22 -0.70 -13.13
N SER A 92 -14.82 0.24 -12.41
CA SER A 92 -16.13 0.10 -11.76
C SER A 92 -16.24 -0.97 -10.66
N ALA A 93 -15.12 -1.55 -10.20
CA ALA A 93 -15.12 -2.62 -9.21
C ALA A 93 -15.59 -2.18 -7.81
N ILE A 94 -15.40 -0.92 -7.43
CA ILE A 94 -15.76 -0.38 -6.11
C ILE A 94 -17.19 0.17 -6.13
N SER A 95 -17.51 0.99 -7.12
CA SER A 95 -18.86 1.50 -7.38
C SER A 95 -19.04 1.81 -8.86
N GLU A 96 -20.20 2.32 -9.27
CA GLU A 96 -20.41 2.70 -10.67
C GLU A 96 -19.40 3.75 -11.12
N GLY A 97 -18.61 3.39 -12.13
CA GLY A 97 -17.54 4.23 -12.63
C GLY A 97 -16.32 4.31 -11.73
N VAL A 98 -16.22 3.63 -10.58
CA VAL A 98 -15.07 3.74 -9.67
C VAL A 98 -14.37 2.38 -9.47
N PRO A 99 -13.06 2.26 -9.78
CA PRO A 99 -12.23 3.27 -10.46
C PRO A 99 -12.71 3.56 -11.89
N HIS A 100 -12.38 4.73 -12.44
CA HIS A 100 -12.78 5.14 -13.80
C HIS A 100 -12.07 4.33 -14.90
N ARG A 101 -10.91 3.73 -14.57
CA ARG A 101 -10.13 2.76 -15.35
C ARG A 101 -9.49 1.74 -14.40
N ASP A 102 -8.83 0.71 -14.92
CA ASP A 102 -8.13 -0.24 -14.07
C ASP A 102 -7.04 0.47 -13.24
N LEU A 103 -7.11 0.31 -11.92
CA LEU A 103 -6.15 0.82 -10.95
C LEU A 103 -5.26 -0.32 -10.49
N TYR A 104 -3.94 -0.10 -10.44
CA TYR A 104 -2.97 -1.09 -9.98
C TYR A 104 -2.20 -0.54 -8.78
N LEU A 105 -2.21 -1.29 -7.69
CA LEU A 105 -1.59 -0.92 -6.43
C LEU A 105 -0.66 -2.03 -5.95
N SER A 106 0.35 -1.69 -5.14
CA SER A 106 1.07 -2.72 -4.39
C SER A 106 0.13 -3.40 -3.38
N PRO A 107 0.39 -4.67 -2.99
CA PRO A 107 -0.49 -5.44 -2.11
C PRO A 107 -0.89 -4.75 -0.80
N TRP A 108 0.04 -4.00 -0.23
CA TRP A 108 -0.12 -3.35 1.06
C TRP A 108 -0.62 -1.91 1.00
N HIS A 109 -0.87 -1.35 -0.18
CA HIS A 109 -1.41 0.01 -0.29
C HIS A 109 -2.85 0.08 0.22
N PHE A 110 -3.16 1.01 1.13
CA PHE A 110 -4.47 1.10 1.75
C PHE A 110 -5.43 2.00 0.95
N LEU A 111 -6.66 1.50 0.80
CA LEU A 111 -7.79 2.22 0.25
C LEU A 111 -8.70 2.68 1.38
N TYR A 112 -9.28 3.87 1.26
CA TYR A 112 -10.23 4.39 2.22
C TYR A 112 -11.65 3.97 1.83
N LEU A 113 -12.24 3.06 2.59
CA LEU A 113 -13.58 2.49 2.35
C LEU A 113 -14.34 2.45 3.67
N ASP A 114 -15.56 3.01 3.66
CA ASP A 114 -16.49 3.01 4.80
C ASP A 114 -15.85 3.48 6.12
N GLY A 115 -15.04 4.55 6.09
CA GLY A 115 -14.41 5.13 7.28
C GLY A 115 -13.13 4.44 7.73
N HIS A 116 -12.62 3.46 6.97
CA HIS A 116 -11.44 2.69 7.35
C HIS A 116 -10.44 2.63 6.21
N LEU A 117 -9.16 2.52 6.56
CA LEU A 117 -8.09 2.20 5.62
C LEU A 117 -7.93 0.67 5.58
N MET A 118 -7.99 0.08 4.39
CA MET A 118 -7.86 -1.37 4.16
C MET A 118 -6.86 -1.67 3.04
N PRO A 119 -5.90 -2.60 3.21
CA PRO A 119 -4.90 -2.89 2.18
C PRO A 119 -5.54 -3.60 0.97
N ALA A 120 -5.10 -3.24 -0.23
CA ALA A 120 -5.63 -3.77 -1.48
C ALA A 120 -5.69 -5.31 -1.54
N LYS A 121 -4.69 -6.00 -0.98
CA LYS A 121 -4.65 -7.47 -0.96
C LYS A 121 -5.80 -8.12 -0.18
N ASP A 122 -6.35 -7.43 0.83
CA ASP A 122 -7.44 -7.97 1.67
C ASP A 122 -8.82 -7.77 1.01
N LEU A 123 -8.86 -7.04 -0.11
CA LEU A 123 -10.04 -6.77 -0.92
C LEU A 123 -10.13 -7.66 -2.17
N VAL A 124 -9.17 -8.56 -2.36
CA VAL A 124 -9.15 -9.50 -3.50
C VAL A 124 -10.38 -10.41 -3.43
N ASN A 125 -11.10 -10.46 -4.55
CA ASN A 125 -12.32 -11.26 -4.70
C ASN A 125 -12.25 -12.23 -5.89
N ASP A 126 -11.08 -12.37 -6.51
CA ASP A 126 -10.79 -13.24 -7.67
C ASP A 126 -11.66 -12.99 -8.92
N MET A 127 -12.42 -11.89 -8.95
CA MET A 127 -13.29 -11.50 -10.06
C MET A 127 -12.88 -10.14 -10.62
N THR A 128 -13.19 -9.07 -9.89
CA THR A 128 -12.93 -7.67 -10.29
C THR A 128 -11.74 -7.07 -9.57
N ILE A 129 -11.29 -7.67 -8.47
CA ILE A 129 -10.08 -7.29 -7.74
C ILE A 129 -9.20 -8.52 -7.63
N THR A 130 -8.05 -8.51 -8.31
CA THR A 130 -7.18 -9.69 -8.49
C THR A 130 -5.70 -9.34 -8.41
N ALA A 131 -4.86 -10.30 -8.01
CA ALA A 131 -3.41 -10.15 -8.12
C ALA A 131 -2.98 -10.31 -9.59
N ALA A 132 -2.71 -9.19 -10.25
CA ALA A 132 -2.43 -9.15 -11.68
C ALA A 132 -1.49 -8.00 -12.05
N THR A 133 -0.59 -8.27 -12.99
CA THR A 133 0.29 -7.27 -13.60
C THR A 133 -0.23 -6.89 -14.98
N PRO A 134 -0.01 -5.65 -15.44
CA PRO A 134 -0.19 -5.34 -16.86
C PRO A 134 0.61 -6.32 -17.74
N ALA A 135 0.10 -6.62 -18.93
CA ALA A 135 0.75 -7.56 -19.85
C ALA A 135 2.17 -7.09 -20.22
N ASN A 136 3.08 -8.05 -20.41
CA ASN A 136 4.48 -7.78 -20.82
C ASN A 136 5.25 -6.82 -19.89
N THR A 137 4.96 -6.89 -18.59
CA THR A 137 5.67 -6.10 -17.57
C THR A 137 6.88 -6.88 -17.03
N ASP A 138 8.08 -6.46 -17.45
CA ASP A 138 9.37 -6.96 -16.92
C ASP A 138 10.00 -6.04 -15.87
N THR A 139 9.47 -4.81 -15.73
CA THR A 139 9.85 -3.86 -14.70
C THR A 139 8.59 -3.29 -14.05
N ILE A 140 8.53 -3.34 -12.72
CA ILE A 140 7.50 -2.65 -11.95
C ILE A 140 8.13 -1.37 -11.38
N GLU A 141 7.47 -0.25 -11.65
CA GLU A 141 7.77 1.02 -11.02
C GLU A 141 6.59 1.46 -10.17
N TYR A 142 6.86 1.61 -8.88
CA TYR A 142 5.91 2.01 -7.86
C TYR A 142 6.24 3.42 -7.37
N PHE A 143 5.21 4.19 -7.06
CA PHE A 143 5.31 5.55 -6.57
C PHE A 143 4.42 5.77 -5.34
N HIS A 144 4.82 6.66 -4.43
CA HIS A 144 3.97 7.10 -3.32
C HIS A 144 4.14 8.59 -3.08
N VAL A 145 3.05 9.26 -2.72
CA VAL A 145 2.99 10.71 -2.52
C VAL A 145 3.05 11.02 -1.03
N LEU A 146 4.07 11.76 -0.59
CA LEU A 146 4.19 12.28 0.77
C LEU A 146 3.62 13.70 0.84
N LEU A 147 2.79 13.95 1.85
CA LEU A 147 2.25 15.27 2.21
C LEU A 147 2.78 15.71 3.60
N ASP A 148 2.26 16.82 4.13
CA ASP A 148 2.55 17.27 5.50
C ASP A 148 1.93 16.36 6.58
N SER A 149 0.76 15.80 6.28
CA SER A 149 0.03 14.85 7.10
C SER A 149 -0.28 13.59 6.30
N HIS A 150 -0.58 12.50 7.01
CA HIS A 150 -1.18 11.35 6.36
C HIS A 150 -2.63 11.68 6.00
N ASP A 151 -2.96 11.53 4.73
CA ASP A 151 -4.22 11.98 4.14
C ASP A 151 -4.69 10.96 3.10
N VAL A 152 -5.90 11.17 2.58
CA VAL A 152 -6.46 10.34 1.51
C VAL A 152 -6.57 11.16 0.23
N LEU A 153 -6.02 10.62 -0.85
CA LEU A 153 -6.01 11.18 -2.19
C LEU A 153 -7.05 10.50 -3.08
N LEU A 154 -7.36 11.08 -4.24
CA LEU A 154 -8.14 10.42 -5.29
C LEU A 154 -7.23 9.89 -6.40
N ALA A 155 -7.13 8.57 -6.52
CA ALA A 155 -6.38 7.85 -7.54
C ALA A 155 -7.34 7.10 -8.48
N GLU A 156 -7.41 7.49 -9.76
CA GLU A 156 -8.37 6.94 -10.73
C GLU A 156 -9.84 7.02 -10.23
N GLY A 157 -10.15 8.05 -9.44
CA GLY A 157 -11.44 8.24 -8.75
C GLY A 157 -11.58 7.49 -7.42
N VAL A 158 -10.59 6.71 -6.99
CA VAL A 158 -10.63 5.92 -5.75
C VAL A 158 -9.91 6.65 -4.62
N ALA A 159 -10.55 6.68 -3.45
CA ALA A 159 -9.95 7.18 -2.22
C ALA A 159 -8.83 6.23 -1.74
N ALA A 160 -7.58 6.68 -1.80
CA ALA A 160 -6.39 5.89 -1.48
C ALA A 160 -5.39 6.71 -0.63
N GLU A 161 -4.63 6.04 0.22
CA GLU A 161 -3.77 6.73 1.19
C GLU A 161 -2.59 7.50 0.52
N SER A 162 -2.20 8.62 1.14
CA SER A 162 -0.86 9.21 0.96
C SER A 162 0.17 8.45 1.80
N LEU A 163 1.46 8.76 1.68
CA LEU A 163 2.50 8.04 2.42
C LEU A 163 2.37 8.33 3.91
N LEU A 164 1.96 7.33 4.69
CA LEU A 164 2.11 7.33 6.14
C LEU A 164 3.58 7.11 6.48
N LEU A 165 4.34 8.19 6.63
CA LEU A 165 5.76 8.09 6.91
C LEU A 165 6.02 7.76 8.38
N LYS A 166 6.65 6.60 8.64
CA LYS A 166 7.27 6.27 9.93
C LYS A 166 8.78 6.41 9.87
N ALA A 167 9.42 6.42 11.05
CA ALA A 167 10.88 6.53 11.17
C ALA A 167 11.59 5.46 10.30
N GLY A 168 12.50 5.91 9.43
CA GLY A 168 13.29 5.06 8.54
C GLY A 168 12.57 4.52 7.30
N GLU A 169 11.24 4.64 7.17
CA GLU A 169 10.51 4.03 6.04
C GLU A 169 10.83 4.68 4.68
N HIS A 170 11.31 5.92 4.67
CA HIS A 170 11.76 6.61 3.47
C HIS A 170 12.95 5.91 2.79
N GLU A 171 13.78 5.18 3.53
CA GLU A 171 14.93 4.42 3.01
C GLU A 171 14.51 3.23 2.13
N ASN A 172 13.25 2.78 2.23
CA ASN A 172 12.71 1.70 1.41
C ASN A 172 12.48 2.11 -0.06
N PHE A 173 12.55 3.41 -0.37
CA PHE A 173 12.37 3.91 -1.73
C PHE A 173 13.71 4.02 -2.45
N SER A 174 13.75 3.63 -3.73
CA SER A 174 14.95 3.69 -4.57
C SER A 174 15.53 5.11 -4.72
N ASN A 175 14.72 6.16 -4.53
CA ASN A 175 15.16 7.56 -4.57
C ASN A 175 15.29 8.21 -3.18
N PHE A 176 15.47 7.45 -2.10
CA PHE A 176 15.58 8.01 -0.73
C PHE A 176 16.64 9.12 -0.58
N ALA A 177 17.75 9.06 -1.31
CA ALA A 177 18.76 10.12 -1.27
C ALA A 177 18.21 11.50 -1.75
N GLU A 178 17.18 11.52 -2.60
CA GLU A 178 16.46 12.74 -2.99
C GLU A 178 15.62 13.30 -1.84
N TYR A 179 15.01 12.42 -1.06
CA TYR A 179 14.28 12.79 0.17
C TYR A 179 15.21 13.52 1.13
N GLU A 180 16.37 12.94 1.45
CA GLU A 180 17.34 13.54 2.38
C GLU A 180 17.83 14.92 1.91
N ARG A 181 18.10 15.09 0.60
CA ARG A 181 18.55 16.39 0.08
C ARG A 181 17.49 17.47 0.14
N ARG A 182 16.21 17.11 -0.03
CA ARG A 182 15.10 18.08 -0.05
C ARG A 182 14.57 18.41 1.34
N LEU A 183 14.43 17.39 2.18
CA LEU A 183 13.73 17.47 3.46
C LEU A 183 14.68 17.31 4.65
N GLY A 184 16.00 17.22 4.45
CA GLY A 184 17.04 16.84 5.42
C GLY A 184 17.06 17.62 6.75
N GLY A 185 16.08 17.34 7.60
CA GLY A 185 15.84 17.94 8.91
C GLY A 185 14.37 18.35 9.16
N ASP A 186 13.61 18.67 8.11
CA ASP A 186 12.17 18.97 8.14
C ASP A 186 11.36 17.71 7.79
N VAL A 187 11.56 16.66 8.60
CA VAL A 187 10.79 15.43 8.50
C VAL A 187 9.49 15.65 9.28
N PRO A 188 8.31 15.41 8.67
CA PRO A 188 7.06 15.44 9.43
C PRO A 188 7.22 14.56 10.69
N ALA A 189 6.79 15.08 11.83
CA ALA A 189 6.69 14.28 13.05
C ALA A 189 5.93 12.98 12.76
N GLU A 190 6.16 11.92 13.56
CA GLU A 190 5.51 10.62 13.39
C GLU A 190 4.03 10.80 13.01
N MET A 191 3.69 10.40 11.78
CA MET A 191 2.39 10.73 11.22
C MET A 191 1.31 9.88 11.90
N THR A 192 0.19 10.52 12.21
CA THR A 192 -1.02 9.81 12.64
C THR A 192 -1.83 9.41 11.41
N PRO A 193 -2.32 8.16 11.32
CA PRO A 193 -3.15 7.77 10.19
C PRO A 193 -4.44 8.61 10.08
N TYR A 194 -4.79 9.09 8.87
CA TYR A 194 -6.06 9.74 8.56
C TYR A 194 -7.31 9.03 9.12
N ALA A 195 -7.33 7.69 9.07
CA ALA A 195 -8.43 6.88 9.59
C ALA A 195 -7.93 5.56 10.20
N PRO A 196 -8.76 4.84 10.99
CA PRO A 196 -8.41 3.54 11.53
C PRO A 196 -8.00 2.56 10.42
N ARG A 197 -6.84 1.93 10.60
CA ARG A 197 -6.33 0.90 9.70
C ARG A 197 -6.81 -0.46 10.17
N VAL A 198 -7.40 -1.24 9.26
CA VAL A 198 -7.86 -2.60 9.51
C VAL A 198 -7.34 -3.53 8.42
N TRP A 199 -6.83 -4.70 8.81
CA TRP A 199 -6.30 -5.71 7.89
C TRP A 199 -6.36 -7.10 8.53
N TYR A 200 -6.33 -8.14 7.70
CA TYR A 200 -6.17 -9.51 8.20
C TYR A 200 -4.72 -9.76 8.64
N SER A 201 -4.50 -10.01 9.94
CA SER A 201 -3.19 -10.39 10.47
C SER A 201 -2.92 -11.88 10.27
N GLY A 202 -2.27 -12.27 9.17
CA GLY A 202 -1.80 -13.64 8.93
C GLY A 202 -2.90 -14.71 8.72
N GLY A 203 -2.50 -15.90 8.25
CA GLY A 203 -3.41 -16.95 7.74
C GLY A 203 -4.40 -17.56 8.75
N ARG A 204 -4.26 -17.30 10.06
CA ARG A 204 -5.19 -17.80 11.09
C ARG A 204 -6.45 -16.94 11.24
N SER A 205 -6.36 -15.66 10.88
CA SER A 205 -7.48 -14.70 11.01
C SER A 205 -8.61 -15.01 10.00
N HIS A 206 -8.25 -15.53 8.83
CA HIS A 206 -9.21 -15.95 7.80
C HIS A 206 -10.11 -17.11 8.28
N LEU A 207 -9.55 -18.05 9.04
CA LEU A 207 -10.30 -19.16 9.66
C LEU A 207 -11.21 -18.67 10.80
N THR A 208 -10.74 -17.75 11.65
CA THR A 208 -11.55 -17.22 12.77
C THR A 208 -12.72 -16.36 12.27
N ALA A 209 -12.52 -15.59 11.20
CA ALA A 209 -13.56 -14.88 10.47
C ALA A 209 -14.67 -15.82 9.97
N MET A 210 -14.31 -16.98 9.42
CA MET A 210 -15.27 -18.00 8.97
C MET A 210 -16.02 -18.67 10.14
N MET A 211 -15.38 -18.85 11.30
CA MET A 211 -16.04 -19.47 12.47
C MET A 211 -17.10 -18.59 13.14
N ARG A 212 -17.02 -17.26 13.05
CA ARG A 212 -17.99 -16.34 13.67
C ARG A 212 -19.37 -16.31 12.98
N LEU A 213 -19.48 -16.86 11.77
CA LEU A 213 -20.74 -17.01 11.05
C LEU A 213 -21.76 -17.91 11.78
N GLY A 214 -21.31 -18.72 12.76
CA GLY A 214 -22.19 -19.59 13.53
C GLY A 214 -22.86 -18.99 14.76
N ALA A 215 -22.49 -17.77 15.22
CA ALA A 215 -22.74 -17.40 16.62
C ALA A 215 -23.27 -15.97 16.92
N SER A 216 -23.73 -15.16 15.96
CA SER A 216 -24.24 -13.82 16.32
C SER A 216 -25.43 -13.35 15.49
N HIS A 217 -26.57 -13.17 16.17
CA HIS A 217 -27.84 -12.72 15.61
C HIS A 217 -28.39 -11.43 16.23
N PHE A 218 -27.64 -10.67 17.04
CA PHE A 218 -28.23 -9.50 17.73
C PHE A 218 -27.41 -8.19 17.79
N VAL A 219 -26.24 -8.12 17.17
CA VAL A 219 -25.58 -6.84 16.80
C VAL A 219 -24.84 -7.13 15.49
N ASP A 220 -24.87 -6.24 14.50
CA ASP A 220 -24.03 -6.41 13.30
C ASP A 220 -22.57 -6.12 13.67
N VAL A 221 -21.90 -7.11 14.28
CA VAL A 221 -20.47 -7.09 14.67
C VAL A 221 -19.59 -7.56 13.50
N ARG A 222 -20.07 -7.48 12.25
CA ARG A 222 -19.27 -7.90 11.09
C ARG A 222 -18.02 -7.04 11.01
N ASP A 223 -16.88 -7.73 10.89
CA ASP A 223 -15.57 -7.15 10.64
C ASP A 223 -15.68 -6.15 9.47
N PRO A 224 -15.23 -4.88 9.60
CA PRO A 224 -15.36 -3.87 8.56
C PRO A 224 -14.92 -4.36 7.17
N ILE A 225 -13.84 -5.15 7.11
CA ILE A 225 -13.33 -5.73 5.86
C ILE A 225 -14.34 -6.69 5.24
N GLN A 226 -15.01 -7.52 6.05
CA GLN A 226 -16.02 -8.45 5.55
C GLN A 226 -17.23 -7.73 4.94
N ARG A 227 -17.68 -6.63 5.54
CA ARG A 227 -18.79 -5.84 4.99
C ARG A 227 -18.43 -5.23 3.64
N VAL A 228 -17.23 -4.65 3.54
CA VAL A 228 -16.71 -4.11 2.29
C VAL A 228 -16.60 -5.23 1.24
N ASN A 229 -16.01 -6.38 1.58
CA ASN A 229 -15.84 -7.50 0.65
C ASN A 229 -17.18 -8.06 0.15
N GLN A 230 -18.20 -8.17 1.02
CA GLN A 230 -19.55 -8.57 0.59
C GLN A 230 -20.13 -7.62 -0.46
N ARG A 231 -19.97 -6.31 -0.28
CA ARG A 231 -20.40 -5.30 -1.26
C ARG A 231 -19.61 -5.41 -2.58
N LEU A 232 -18.29 -5.61 -2.49
CA LEU A 232 -17.42 -5.74 -3.67
C LEU A 232 -17.72 -7.02 -4.47
N ILE A 233 -18.03 -8.13 -3.80
CA ILE A 233 -18.47 -9.38 -4.45
C ILE A 233 -19.81 -9.17 -5.15
N ALA A 234 -20.82 -8.61 -4.46
CA ALA A 234 -22.12 -8.33 -5.08
C ALA A 234 -21.98 -7.40 -6.30
N ARG A 235 -21.07 -6.42 -6.24
CA ARG A 235 -20.73 -5.56 -7.37
C ARG A 235 -20.06 -6.33 -8.51
N ALA A 236 -19.12 -7.21 -8.20
CA ALA A 236 -18.45 -8.05 -9.19
C ALA A 236 -19.45 -8.97 -9.93
N GLU A 237 -20.38 -9.58 -9.21
CA GLU A 237 -21.46 -10.38 -9.79
C GLU A 237 -22.35 -9.55 -10.71
N ALA A 238 -22.70 -8.32 -10.31
CA ALA A 238 -23.48 -7.40 -11.15
C ALA A 238 -22.74 -6.95 -12.43
N LEU A 239 -21.40 -6.96 -12.42
CA LEU A 239 -20.57 -6.63 -13.58
C LEU A 239 -20.30 -7.83 -14.50
N ALA A 240 -20.48 -9.07 -14.01
CA ALA A 240 -20.16 -10.28 -14.77
C ALA A 240 -20.79 -10.33 -16.17
N PRO A 241 -22.06 -9.92 -16.40
CA PRO A 241 -22.64 -9.91 -17.74
C PRO A 241 -21.92 -8.98 -18.72
N ALA A 242 -21.36 -7.87 -18.23
CA ALA A 242 -20.63 -6.91 -19.05
C ALA A 242 -19.16 -7.32 -19.32
N LEU A 243 -18.60 -8.20 -18.50
CA LEU A 243 -17.24 -8.74 -18.67
C LEU A 243 -17.19 -9.96 -19.60
N ALA A 244 -18.33 -10.63 -19.81
CA ALA A 244 -18.46 -11.80 -20.69
C ALA A 244 -18.84 -11.45 -22.15
N ALA A 245 -19.11 -10.17 -22.43
CA ALA A 245 -19.49 -9.64 -23.74
C ALA A 245 -18.30 -9.01 -24.46
#